data_AF-A0A2K5ZDD0-F1
#
_entry.id   AF-A0A2K5ZDD0-F1
#
_cell.length_a   1.000
_cell.length_b   1.000
_cell.length_c   1.000
_cell.angle_alpha   90.00
_cell.angle_beta   90.00
_cell.angle_gamma   90.00
#
_symmetry.space_group_name_H-M   'P 1'
#
loop_
_entity.id
_entity.type
_entity.pdbx_description
1 polymer ?
#
loop_
_entity_poly.entity_id
_entity_poly.type
_entity_poly.pdbx_seq_one_letter_code
_entity_poly.pdbx_strand_id
1 'polypeptide(L)'
;HFRGRKNRCYSLAVRAVIRAFVKCTKARYLKKKNMRTLWINRITAASQEHGLKYPAFIGNLVKCQVELNRKVLADLAIYEPKTFKSLAALANRRRHEGFAAALGDGKEPEGIFSRVVQYH
;
A
#
# COMPACT_ATOMS: atom_id res chain seq x y z
N HIS A 1 -8.46 -24.20 19.64
CA HIS A 1 -8.39 -25.51 20.34
C HIS A 1 -8.64 -26.66 19.36
N PHE A 2 -8.10 -27.87 19.60
CA PHE A 2 -8.33 -29.03 18.72
C PHE A 2 -9.68 -29.72 19.02
N ARG A 3 -10.28 -30.37 18.01
CA ARG A 3 -11.55 -31.12 18.11
C ARG A 3 -11.35 -32.63 17.94
N GLY A 4 -12.20 -33.46 18.55
CA GLY A 4 -12.12 -34.93 18.48
C GLY A 4 -10.90 -35.50 19.21
N ARG A 5 -10.51 -36.76 18.95
CA ARG A 5 -9.47 -37.46 19.74
C ARG A 5 -8.09 -36.78 19.80
N LYS A 6 -7.75 -35.92 18.85
CA LYS A 6 -6.50 -35.13 18.82
C LYS A 6 -6.38 -34.09 19.95
N ASN A 7 -7.43 -33.85 20.74
CA ASN A 7 -7.38 -33.00 21.92
C ASN A 7 -7.09 -33.74 23.24
N ARG A 8 -7.16 -35.08 23.24
CA ARG A 8 -7.05 -35.91 24.45
C ARG A 8 -6.04 -37.07 24.34
N CYS A 9 -5.93 -37.68 23.16
CA CYS A 9 -5.00 -38.79 22.94
C CYS A 9 -3.60 -38.25 22.59
N TYR A 10 -2.62 -38.48 23.47
CA TYR A 10 -1.25 -37.96 23.33
C TYR A 10 -0.61 -38.23 21.96
N SER A 11 -0.64 -39.49 21.49
CA SER A 11 -0.05 -39.89 20.20
C SER A 11 -0.62 -39.10 19.00
N LEU A 12 -1.92 -38.80 19.01
CA LEU A 12 -2.57 -38.00 17.96
C LEU A 12 -2.31 -36.50 18.15
N ALA A 13 -2.26 -36.05 19.41
CA ALA A 13 -2.02 -34.66 19.77
C ALA A 13 -0.63 -34.21 19.34
N VAL A 14 0.42 -35.00 19.60
CA VAL A 14 1.81 -34.67 19.22
C VAL A 14 1.92 -34.39 17.72
N ARG A 15 1.36 -35.26 16.88
CA ARG A 15 1.36 -35.06 15.41
C ARG A 15 0.61 -33.79 15.00
N ALA A 16 -0.52 -33.49 15.65
CA ALA A 16 -1.31 -32.30 15.36
C ALA A 16 -0.61 -31.00 15.80
N VAL A 17 0.04 -31.01 16.97
CA VAL A 17 0.81 -29.88 17.51
C VAL A 17 2.00 -29.57 16.62
N ILE A 18 2.80 -30.56 16.23
CA ILE A 18 3.95 -30.35 15.33
C ILE A 18 3.50 -29.70 14.02
N ARG A 19 2.41 -30.20 13.41
CA ARG A 19 1.84 -29.58 12.20
C ARG A 19 1.35 -28.15 12.44
N ALA A 20 0.72 -27.89 13.57
CA ALA A 20 0.26 -26.56 13.94
C ALA A 20 1.43 -25.58 14.09
N PHE A 21 2.54 -26.00 14.71
CA PHE A 21 3.74 -25.19 14.85
C PHE A 21 4.43 -24.89 13.51
N VAL A 22 4.55 -25.90 12.63
CA VAL A 22 5.06 -25.67 11.26
C VAL A 22 4.18 -24.67 10.51
N LYS A 23 2.85 -24.80 10.59
CA LYS A 23 1.92 -23.85 9.97
C LYS A 23 2.05 -22.45 10.58
N CYS A 24 2.17 -22.34 11.90
CA CYS A 24 2.34 -21.06 12.60
C CYS A 24 3.57 -20.30 12.08
N THR A 25 4.72 -20.99 11.97
CA THR A 25 5.95 -20.40 11.45
C THR A 25 5.80 -19.94 9.99
N LYS A 26 5.23 -20.79 9.12
CA LYS A 26 4.99 -20.44 7.71
C LYS A 26 3.99 -19.29 7.54
N ALA A 27 2.95 -19.26 8.39
CA ALA A 27 1.88 -18.26 8.33
C ALA A 27 2.35 -16.83 8.60
N ARG A 28 3.52 -16.61 9.24
CA ARG A 28 4.06 -15.27 9.50
C ARG A 28 4.33 -14.50 8.20
N TYR A 29 4.91 -15.15 7.19
CA TYR A 29 5.16 -14.56 5.88
C TYR A 29 3.87 -14.32 5.10
N LEU A 30 2.96 -15.29 5.13
CA LEU A 30 1.63 -15.19 4.52
C LEU A 30 0.83 -14.02 5.11
N LYS A 31 0.86 -13.82 6.43
CA LYS A 31 0.21 -12.69 7.10
C LYS A 31 0.74 -11.35 6.56
N LYS A 32 2.06 -11.18 6.45
CA LYS A 32 2.67 -9.96 5.90
C LYS A 32 2.23 -9.70 4.45
N LYS A 33 2.22 -10.75 3.61
CA LYS A 33 1.76 -10.67 2.22
C LYS A 33 0.28 -10.27 2.14
N ASN A 34 -0.58 -10.97 2.87
CA ASN A 34 -2.03 -10.73 2.86
C ASN A 34 -2.38 -9.33 3.37
N MET A 35 -1.69 -8.84 4.40
CA MET A 35 -1.87 -7.46 4.89
C MET A 35 -1.49 -6.43 3.84
N ARG A 36 -0.36 -6.63 3.13
CA ARG A 36 0.04 -5.74 2.04
C ARG A 36 -1.00 -5.74 0.92
N THR A 37 -1.48 -6.91 0.51
CA THR A 37 -2.54 -7.04 -0.51
C THR A 37 -3.82 -6.32 -0.08
N LEU A 38 -4.24 -6.48 1.18
CA LEU A 38 -5.41 -5.80 1.73
C LEU A 38 -5.26 -4.27 1.67
N TRP A 39 -4.11 -3.74 2.09
CA TRP A 39 -3.87 -2.30 2.01
C TRP A 39 -3.88 -1.77 0.58
N ILE A 40 -3.30 -2.52 -0.37
CA ILE A 40 -3.34 -2.16 -1.79
C ILE A 40 -4.78 -2.10 -2.29
N ASN A 41 -5.60 -3.09 -1.97
CA ASN A 41 -7.00 -3.14 -2.39
C ASN A 41 -7.79 -1.96 -1.82
N ARG A 42 -7.59 -1.62 -0.54
CA ARG A 42 -8.21 -0.45 0.10
C ARG A 42 -7.81 0.86 -0.55
N ILE A 43 -6.51 1.07 -0.80
CA ILE A 43 -6.03 2.28 -1.47
C ILE A 43 -6.56 2.35 -2.90
N THR A 44 -6.66 1.21 -3.59
CA THR A 44 -7.21 1.14 -4.95
C THR A 44 -8.66 1.60 -4.98
N ALA A 45 -9.50 1.13 -4.07
CA ALA A 45 -10.89 1.56 -3.94
C ALA A 45 -10.98 3.07 -3.64
N ALA A 46 -10.25 3.57 -2.65
CA ALA A 46 -10.26 4.99 -2.30
C ALA A 46 -9.72 5.89 -3.43
N SER A 47 -8.72 5.41 -4.19
CA SER A 47 -8.20 6.14 -5.35
C SER A 47 -9.24 6.23 -6.46
N GLN A 48 -10.01 5.16 -6.69
CA GLN A 48 -11.08 5.12 -7.68
C GLN A 48 -12.22 6.08 -7.35
N GLU A 49 -12.57 6.25 -6.08
CA GLU A 49 -13.53 7.27 -5.62
C GLU A 49 -13.11 8.70 -5.99
N HIS A 50 -11.81 8.92 -6.18
CA HIS A 50 -11.23 10.20 -6.63
C HIS A 50 -10.79 10.19 -8.11
N GLY A 51 -11.21 9.18 -8.89
CA GLY A 51 -10.92 9.09 -10.33
C GLY A 51 -9.47 8.71 -10.68
N LEU A 52 -8.71 8.16 -9.74
CA LEU A 52 -7.31 7.75 -9.93
C LEU A 52 -7.12 6.23 -9.85
N LYS A 53 -6.13 5.72 -10.59
CA LYS A 53 -5.69 4.32 -10.49
C LYS A 53 -4.53 4.21 -9.48
N TYR A 54 -4.51 3.12 -8.70
CA TYR A 54 -3.47 2.87 -7.68
C TYR A 54 -2.01 3.06 -8.17
N PRO A 55 -1.58 2.53 -9.35
CA PRO A 55 -0.20 2.72 -9.80
C PRO A 55 0.15 4.18 -10.05
N ALA A 56 -0.79 4.95 -10.61
CA ALA A 56 -0.62 6.37 -10.85
C ALA A 56 -0.58 7.15 -9.53
N PHE A 57 -1.45 6.81 -8.57
CA PHE A 57 -1.45 7.44 -7.25
C PHE A 57 -0.10 7.26 -6.54
N ILE A 58 0.35 6.02 -6.36
CA ILE A 58 1.61 5.72 -5.64
C ILE A 58 2.82 6.29 -6.38
N GLY A 59 2.89 6.14 -7.71
CA GLY A 59 4.02 6.63 -8.49
C GLY A 59 4.18 8.15 -8.41
N ASN A 60 3.08 8.90 -8.42
CA ASN A 60 3.15 10.36 -8.33
C ASN A 60 3.45 10.85 -6.90
N LEU A 61 3.00 10.15 -5.85
CA LEU A 61 3.41 10.49 -4.48
C LEU A 61 4.92 10.34 -4.28
N VAL A 62 5.52 9.26 -4.79
CA VAL A 62 6.98 9.06 -4.72
C VAL A 62 7.73 10.16 -5.49
N LYS A 63 7.23 10.58 -6.64
CA LYS A 63 7.81 11.69 -7.42
C LYS A 63 7.76 13.05 -6.71
N CYS A 64 6.90 13.21 -5.71
CA CYS A 64 6.81 14.41 -4.87
C CYS A 64 7.61 14.28 -3.56
N GLN A 65 8.48 13.26 -3.43
CA GLN A 65 9.22 12.96 -2.19
C GLN A 65 8.30 12.70 -0.97
N VAL A 66 7.04 12.31 -1.20
CA VAL A 66 6.09 11.96 -0.13
C VAL A 66 6.21 10.47 0.18
N GLU A 67 7.04 10.13 1.16
CA GLU A 67 7.32 8.75 1.55
C GLU A 67 6.30 8.19 2.55
N LEU A 68 5.10 7.90 2.07
CA LEU A 68 4.06 7.25 2.87
C LEU A 68 3.96 5.76 2.59
N ASN A 69 3.91 4.96 3.66
CA ASN A 69 3.71 3.52 3.55
C ASN A 69 2.23 3.16 3.28
N ARG A 70 1.98 1.94 2.78
CA ARG A 70 0.62 1.49 2.42
C ARG A 70 -0.30 1.34 3.63
N LYS A 71 0.25 1.09 4.82
CA LYS A 71 -0.54 0.98 6.05
C LYS A 71 -1.18 2.34 6.36
N VAL A 72 -0.35 3.38 6.46
CA VAL A 72 -0.78 4.75 6.76
C VAL A 72 -1.72 5.26 5.67
N LEU A 73 -1.42 5.03 4.39
CA LEU A 73 -2.33 5.43 3.30
C LEU A 73 -3.70 4.76 3.40
N ALA A 74 -3.75 3.47 3.74
CA ALA A 74 -5.01 2.77 3.94
C ALA A 74 -5.76 3.25 5.19
N ASP A 75 -5.05 3.60 6.27
CA ASP A 75 -5.65 4.14 7.48
C ASP A 75 -6.20 5.55 7.24
N LEU A 76 -5.46 6.43 6.54
CA LEU A 76 -5.92 7.76 6.13
C LEU A 76 -7.16 7.68 5.23
N ALA A 77 -7.20 6.74 4.29
CA ALA A 77 -8.36 6.54 3.44
C ALA A 77 -9.64 6.21 4.22
N ILE A 78 -9.52 5.54 5.37
CA ILE A 78 -10.66 5.13 6.20
C ILE A 78 -11.06 6.24 7.19
N TYR A 79 -10.08 6.78 7.92
CA TYR A 79 -10.34 7.67 9.06
C TYR A 79 -10.24 9.16 8.70
N GLU A 80 -9.52 9.51 7.64
CA GLU A 80 -9.19 10.89 7.27
C GLU A 80 -9.46 11.15 5.77
N PRO A 81 -10.73 11.10 5.33
CA PRO A 81 -11.07 11.18 3.90
C PRO A 81 -10.67 12.51 3.27
N LYS A 82 -10.67 13.61 4.04
CA LYS A 82 -10.22 14.94 3.56
C LYS A 82 -8.73 14.94 3.22
N THR A 83 -7.92 14.31 4.06
CA THR A 83 -6.47 14.17 3.87
C THR A 83 -6.16 13.24 2.69
N PHE A 84 -6.91 12.14 2.56
CA PHE A 84 -6.73 11.26 1.40
C PHE A 84 -7.10 11.96 0.08
N LYS A 85 -8.17 12.78 0.08
CA LYS A 85 -8.57 13.60 -1.08
C LYS A 85 -7.50 14.61 -1.47
N SER A 86 -6.85 15.29 -0.52
CA SER A 86 -5.77 16.23 -0.83
C SER A 86 -4.54 15.53 -1.42
N LEU A 87 -4.18 14.36 -0.89
CA LEU A 87 -3.12 13.53 -1.46
C LEU A 87 -3.45 13.05 -2.89
N ALA A 88 -4.71 12.68 -3.14
CA ALA A 88 -5.17 12.30 -4.47
C ALA A 88 -5.08 13.48 -5.45
N ALA A 89 -5.50 14.68 -5.02
CA ALA A 89 -5.38 15.90 -5.82
C ALA A 89 -3.91 16.24 -6.14
N LEU A 90 -3.01 16.14 -5.14
CA LEU A 90 -1.56 16.33 -5.33
C LEU A 90 -0.99 15.33 -6.34
N ALA A 91 -1.32 14.05 -6.19
CA ALA A 91 -0.87 13.01 -7.10
C ALA A 91 -1.37 13.25 -8.53
N ASN A 92 -2.60 13.73 -8.70
CA ASN A 92 -3.13 14.09 -10.01
C ASN A 92 -2.42 15.32 -10.60
N ARG A 93 -2.17 16.35 -9.78
CA ARG A 93 -1.44 17.55 -10.22
C ARG A 93 -0.05 17.19 -10.73
N ARG A 94 0.71 16.39 -9.97
CA ARG A 94 2.05 15.91 -10.37
C ARG A 94 2.02 15.08 -11.65
N ARG A 95 0.95 14.32 -11.86
CA ARG A 95 0.72 13.54 -13.08
C ARG A 95 0.58 14.45 -14.31
N HIS A 96 -0.25 15.49 -14.20
CA HIS A 96 -0.45 16.47 -15.27
C HIS A 96 0.84 17.23 -15.60
N GLU A 97 1.59 17.66 -14.60
CA GLU A 97 2.90 18.30 -14.80
C GLU A 97 3.88 17.37 -15.51
N GLY A 98 3.87 16.07 -15.19
CA GLY A 98 4.67 15.08 -15.89
C GLY A 98 4.26 14.89 -17.36
N PHE A 99 2.98 15.03 -17.70
CA PHE A 99 2.53 14.97 -19.10
C PHE A 99 2.89 16.23 -19.87
N ALA A 100 2.72 17.41 -19.27
CA ALA A 100 3.12 18.68 -19.90
C ALA A 100 4.62 18.69 -20.21
N ALA A 101 5.45 18.32 -19.24
CA ALA A 101 6.90 18.24 -19.43
C ALA A 101 7.31 17.22 -20.51
N ALA A 102 6.56 16.14 -20.68
CA ALA A 102 6.85 15.12 -21.69
C ALA A 102 6.40 15.54 -23.12
N LEU A 103 5.44 16.46 -23.23
CA LEU A 103 4.99 17.00 -24.51
C LEU A 103 5.84 18.18 -24.99
N GLY A 104 6.49 18.90 -24.07
CA GLY A 104 7.36 20.02 -24.40
C GLY A 104 8.76 19.61 -24.88
N ASP A 105 9.46 20.55 -25.51
CA ASP A 105 10.83 20.36 -26.03
C ASP A 105 11.93 20.45 -24.96
N GLY A 106 11.58 20.36 -23.66
CA GLY A 106 12.51 20.50 -22.52
C GLY A 106 13.02 21.91 -22.26
N LYS A 107 12.57 22.91 -23.04
CA LYS A 107 12.89 24.34 -22.83
C LYS A 107 12.02 24.99 -21.75
N GLU A 108 10.86 24.40 -21.48
CA GLU A 108 9.93 24.89 -20.47
C GLU A 108 10.46 24.63 -19.05
N PRO A 109 10.21 25.54 -18.10
CA PRO A 109 10.66 25.36 -16.73
C PRO A 109 9.97 24.17 -16.07
N GLU A 110 10.65 23.55 -15.11
CA GLU A 110 10.06 22.47 -14.32
C GLU A 110 8.81 22.93 -13.56
N GLY A 111 7.83 22.03 -13.50
CA GLY A 111 6.61 22.19 -12.71
C GLY A 111 6.88 22.42 -11.22
N ILE A 112 5.97 23.13 -10.56
CA ILE A 112 6.13 23.54 -9.16
C ILE A 112 6.30 22.32 -8.25
N PHE A 113 5.51 21.26 -8.46
CA PHE A 113 5.57 20.04 -7.65
C PHE A 113 6.54 18.98 -8.20
N SER A 114 7.22 19.26 -9.32
CA SER A 114 8.24 18.36 -9.88
C SER A 114 9.65 18.65 -9.38
N ARG A 115 9.89 19.81 -8.77
CA ARG A 115 11.19 20.18 -8.19
C ARG A 115 11.51 19.28 -7.01
N VAL A 116 12.72 18.74 -7.00
CA VAL A 116 13.19 17.79 -6.00
C VAL A 116 14.16 18.50 -5.05
N VAL A 117 13.91 18.39 -3.75
CA VAL A 117 14.84 18.89 -2.72
C VAL A 117 16.08 18.01 -2.72
N GLN A 118 17.25 18.63 -2.89
CA GLN A 118 18.54 17.95 -2.86
C GLN A 118 19.09 17.91 -1.43
N TYR A 119 19.71 16.80 -1.07
CA TYR A 119 20.39 16.61 0.21
C TYR A 119 21.90 16.48 -0.06
N HIS A 120 22.71 17.33 0.56
CA HIS A 120 24.17 17.34 0.46
C HIS A 120 24.82 17.02 1.82
#